data_AF-A0A7J4LN23-F1
#
_entry.id   AF-A0A7J4LN23-F1
#
_cell.length_a   1.000
_cell.length_b   1.000
_cell.length_c   1.000
_cell.angle_alpha   90.00
_cell.angle_beta   90.00
_cell.angle_gamma   90.00
#
_symmetry.space_group_name_H-M   'P 1'
#
loop_
_entity.id
_entity.type
_entity.pdbx_description
1 polymer ?
#
loop_
_entity_poly.entity_id
_entity_poly.type
_entity_poly.pdbx_seq_one_letter_code
_entity_poly.pdbx_strand_id
1 'polypeptide(L)' 'MTEASVNRTKSALNALIDVEQLWIGSTPDYKLTSQELLVLKKRLERALENIQKIYDEFKPGMLAAEEEVKKAHAKRAH' A
#
# COMPACT_ATOMS: atom_id res chain seq x y z
N MET A 1 3.69 0.87 16.41
CA MET A 1 4.15 0.96 15.00
C MET A 1 5.64 1.24 15.04
N THR A 2 6.45 0.45 14.34
CA THR A 2 7.92 0.63 14.37
C THR A 2 8.32 1.79 13.46
N GLU A 3 9.48 2.42 13.72
CA GLU A 3 10.05 3.43 12.82
C GLU A 3 10.24 2.86 11.40
N ALA A 4 10.61 1.58 11.31
CA ALA A 4 10.71 0.86 10.05
C ALA A 4 9.36 0.82 9.30
N SER A 5 8.24 0.53 9.98
CA SER A 5 6.91 0.55 9.35
C SER A 5 6.55 1.94 8.83
N VAL A 6 6.84 2.99 9.61
CA VAL A 6 6.58 4.39 9.22
C VAL A 6 7.39 4.73 7.96
N ASN A 7 8.66 4.38 7.92
CA ASN A 7 9.53 4.64 6.77
C ASN A 7 9.10 3.85 5.53
N ARG A 8 8.68 2.60 5.69
CA ARG A 8 8.10 1.80 4.59
C ARG A 8 6.82 2.45 4.06
N THR A 9 5.96 2.95 4.95
CA THR A 9 4.70 3.61 4.58
C THR A 9 4.98 4.86 3.75
N LYS A 10 5.90 5.72 4.22
CA LYS A 10 6.34 6.91 3.46
C LYS A 10 6.92 6.53 2.09
N SER A 11 7.76 5.50 2.03
CA SER A 11 8.35 5.02 0.77
C SER A 11 7.31 4.49 -0.21
N ALA A 12 6.31 3.73 0.27
CA ALA A 12 5.21 3.25 -0.55
C ALA A 12 4.36 4.41 -1.11
N LEU A 13 3.99 5.36 -0.27
CA LEU A 13 3.21 6.54 -0.67
C LEU A 13 3.94 7.37 -1.71
N ASN A 14 5.22 7.67 -1.48
CA ASN A 14 6.02 8.42 -2.46
C ASN A 14 6.09 7.70 -3.81
N ALA A 15 6.24 6.37 -3.81
CA ALA A 15 6.25 5.60 -5.05
C ALA A 15 4.89 5.64 -5.77
N LEU A 16 3.77 5.61 -5.04
CA LEU A 16 2.43 5.72 -5.63
C LEU A 16 2.14 7.14 -6.16
N ILE A 17 2.63 8.18 -5.49
CA ILE A 17 2.57 9.56 -5.97
C ILE A 17 3.35 9.68 -7.30
N ASP A 18 4.56 9.12 -7.38
CA ASP A 18 5.32 9.10 -8.64
C ASP A 18 4.55 8.41 -9.79
N VAL A 19 3.82 7.34 -9.48
CA VAL A 19 2.96 6.64 -10.45
C VAL A 19 1.81 7.53 -10.91
N GLU A 20 1.12 8.21 -9.99
CA GLU A 20 0.06 9.15 -10.32
C GLU A 20 0.56 10.29 -11.22
N GLN A 21 1.71 10.89 -10.88
CA GLN A 21 2.31 11.96 -11.67
C GLN A 21 2.68 11.52 -13.09
N LEU A 22 3.13 10.27 -13.25
CA LEU A 22 3.39 9.69 -14.56
C LEU A 22 2.10 9.66 -15.41
N TRP A 23 0.99 9.21 -14.83
CA TRP A 23 -0.29 9.16 -15.55
C TRP A 23 -0.85 10.53 -15.88
N ILE A 24 -0.75 11.50 -14.97
CA ILE A 24 -1.15 12.89 -15.21
C ILE A 24 -0.36 13.46 -16.39
N GLY A 25 0.96 13.25 -16.42
CA GLY A 25 1.83 13.72 -17.50
C GLY A 25 1.54 13.10 -18.86
N SER A 26 0.88 11.94 -18.91
CA SER A 26 0.51 11.24 -20.14
C SER A 26 -0.93 11.47 -20.58
N THR A 27 -1.67 12.35 -19.91
CA THR A 27 -3.02 12.72 -20.33
C THR A 27 -3.02 13.49 -21.66
N PRO A 28 -4.08 13.37 -22.49
CA PRO A 28 -5.25 12.51 -22.31
C PRO A 28 -5.07 11.08 -22.85
N ASP A 29 -3.97 10.80 -23.56
CA ASP A 29 -3.82 9.55 -24.31
C ASP A 29 -3.42 8.35 -23.45
N TYR A 30 -2.89 8.62 -22.24
CA TYR A 30 -2.37 7.63 -21.28
C TYR A 30 -1.35 6.67 -21.90
N LYS A 31 -0.58 7.15 -22.88
CA LYS A 31 0.48 6.38 -23.54
C LYS A 31 1.82 6.70 -22.90
N LEU A 32 2.47 5.65 -22.40
CA LEU A 32 3.82 5.70 -21.87
C LEU A 32 4.82 5.18 -22.90
N THR A 33 5.95 5.85 -23.01
CA THR A 33 7.11 5.33 -23.74
C THR A 33 7.66 4.08 -23.03
N SER A 34 8.48 3.29 -23.73
CA SER A 34 9.16 2.14 -23.12
C SER A 34 9.98 2.51 -21.88
N GLN A 35 10.60 3.69 -21.87
CA GLN A 35 11.36 4.18 -20.72
C GLN A 35 10.44 4.50 -19.54
N GLU A 36 9.30 5.15 -19.78
CA GLU A 36 8.32 5.47 -18.74
C GLU A 36 7.63 4.21 -18.20
N LEU A 37 7.40 3.20 -19.04
CA LEU A 37 6.92 1.88 -18.59
C LEU A 37 7.92 1.21 -17.64
N LEU A 38 9.23 1.34 -17.89
CA LEU A 38 10.25 0.84 -16.96
C LEU A 38 10.26 1.62 -15.64
N VAL A 39 10.02 2.93 -15.67
CA VAL A 39 9.87 3.76 -14.47
C VAL A 39 8.63 3.30 -13.68
N LEU A 40 7.47 3.20 -14.35
CA LEU A 40 6.22 2.72 -13.77
C LEU A 40 6.42 1.37 -13.06
N LYS A 41 7.03 0.40 -13.75
CA LYS A 41 7.31 -0.93 -13.20
C LYS A 41 8.11 -0.82 -11.90
N LYS A 42 9.23 -0.08 -11.89
CA LYS A 42 10.09 0.06 -10.70
C LYS A 42 9.37 0.72 -9.53
N ARG A 43 8.54 1.73 -9.79
CA ARG A 43 7.77 2.42 -8.74
C ARG A 43 6.69 1.51 -8.16
N LEU A 44 5.96 0.78 -9.00
CA LEU A 44 4.96 -0.19 -8.56
C LEU A 44 5.59 -1.33 -7.74
N GLU A 45 6.72 -1.89 -8.20
CA GLU A 45 7.43 -2.93 -7.46
C GLU A 45 7.88 -2.46 -6.08
N ARG A 46 8.42 -1.23 -5.99
CA ARG A 46 8.81 -0.62 -4.71
C ARG A 46 7.61 -0.38 -3.79
N ALA A 47 6.48 0.07 -4.33
CA ALA A 47 5.26 0.25 -3.55
C ALA A 47 4.76 -1.09 -3.00
N LEU A 48 4.65 -2.11 -3.87
CA LEU A 48 4.21 -3.46 -3.52
C LEU A 48 5.08 -4.07 -2.42
N GLU A 49 6.41 -4.01 -2.56
CA GLU A 49 7.32 -4.57 -1.57
C GLU A 49 7.13 -3.93 -0.18
N ASN A 50 6.99 -2.60 -0.13
CA ASN A 50 6.80 -1.88 1.13
C ASN A 50 5.42 -2.18 1.74
N ILE A 51 4.36 -2.17 0.93
CA ILE A 51 3.00 -2.50 1.36
C ILE A 51 2.93 -3.93 1.91
N GLN A 52 3.53 -4.90 1.20
CA GLN A 52 3.55 -6.30 1.62
C GLN A 52 4.22 -6.45 2.98
N LYS A 53 5.39 -5.83 3.17
CA LYS A 53 6.11 -5.87 4.46
C LYS A 53 5.31 -5.25 5.60
N ILE A 54 4.59 -4.15 5.34
CA ILE A 54 3.70 -3.53 6.33
C ILE A 54 2.54 -4.49 6.64
N TYR A 55 1.87 -5.02 5.62
CA TYR A 55 0.75 -5.93 5.79
C TYR A 55 1.15 -7.14 6.62
N ASP A 56 2.27 -7.80 6.29
CA ASP A 56 2.74 -8.98 7.02
C ASP A 56 3.13 -8.66 8.47
N GLU A 57 3.74 -7.49 8.72
CA GLU A 57 4.07 -7.02 10.07
C GLU A 57 2.81 -6.83 10.93
N PHE A 58 1.74 -6.26 10.37
CA PHE A 58 0.52 -5.96 11.13
C PHE A 58 -0.55 -7.06 11.07
N LYS A 59 -0.43 -8.04 10.17
CA LYS A 59 -1.43 -9.09 9.95
C LYS A 59 -1.86 -9.81 11.23
N PRO A 60 -0.96 -10.26 12.13
CA PRO A 60 -1.38 -10.93 13.36
C PRO A 60 -2.24 -10.02 14.26
N GLY A 61 -1.88 -8.74 14.36
CA GLY A 61 -2.64 -7.76 15.15
C GLY A 61 -4.00 -7.44 14.53
N MET A 62 -4.07 -7.33 13.19
CA MET A 62 -5.33 -7.13 12.48
C MET A 62 -6.28 -8.33 12.65
N LEU A 63 -5.77 -9.56 12.59
CA LEU A 63 -6.56 -10.77 12.83
C LEU A 63 -7.07 -10.85 14.27
N ALA A 64 -6.22 -10.53 15.25
CA ALA A 64 -6.63 -10.49 16.66
C ALA A 64 -7.74 -9.44 16.89
N ALA A 65 -7.58 -8.25 16.32
CA ALA A 65 -8.59 -7.19 16.39
C ALA A 65 -9.92 -7.60 15.72
N GLU A 66 -9.87 -8.30 14.58
CA GLU A 66 -11.06 -8.84 13.91
C GLU A 66 -11.85 -9.79 14.83
N GLU A 67 -11.16 -10.70 15.53
CA GLU A 67 -11.77 -11.64 16.47
C GLU A 67 -12.33 -10.95 17.72
N GLU A 68 -11.65 -9.92 18.24
CA GLU A 68 -12.16 -9.12 19.36
C GLU A 68 -13.47 -8.41 18.99
N VAL A 69 -13.54 -7.81 17.80
CA VAL A 69 -14.76 -7.14 17.31
C VAL A 69 -15.90 -8.15 17.14
N LYS A 70 -15.65 -9.33 16.55
CA LYS A 70 -16.65 -10.40 16.42
C LYS A 70 -17.23 -10.81 17.78
N LYS A 71 -16.38 -11.04 18.78
CA LYS A 71 -16.80 -11.40 20.14
C LYS A 71 -17.61 -10.30 20.81
N ALA A 72 -17.23 -9.03 20.65
CA ALA A 72 -17.96 -7.90 21.19
C ALA A 72 -19.36 -7.77 20.59
N HIS A 73 -19.51 -8.03 19.28
CA HIS A 73 -20.80 -8.01 18.59
C HIS A 73 -21.69 -9.17 19.02
N ALA A 74 -21.14 -10.39 19.17
CA ALA A 74 -21.88 -11.54 19.65
C ALA A 74 -22.43 -11.34 21.08
N LYS A 75 -21.66 -10.70 21.97
CA LYS A 75 -22.08 -10.39 23.34
C LYS A 75 -23.15 -9.30 23.44
N ARG A 76 -23.29 -8.44 22.42
CA ARG A 76 -24.34 -7.40 22.36
C ARG A 76 -25.68 -7.90 21.83
N ALA A 77 -25.71 -9.09 21.22
CA ALA A 77 -26.92 -9.70 20.66
C ALA A 77 -27.65 -10.63 21.65
N HIS A 78 -27.09 -10.81 22.87
CA HIS A 78 -27.68 -11.53 24.00
C HIS A 78 -27.97 -10.54 25.13
#